data_AF-A0A3D4NY31-F1
#
_entry.id   AF-A0A3D4NY31-F1
#
_cell.length_a   1.000
_cell.length_b   1.000
_cell.length_c   1.000
_cell.angle_alpha   90.00
_cell.angle_beta   90.00
_cell.angle_gamma   90.00
#
_symmetry.space_group_name_H-M   'P 1'
#
loop_
_entity.id
_entity.type
_entity.pdbx_description
1 polymer ?
#
loop_
_entity_poly.entity_id
_entity_poly.type
_entity_poly.pdbx_seq_one_letter_code
_entity_poly.pdbx_strand_id
1 'polypeptide(L)'
;MLYLSLKYIHVIAAIFLFGFGMGSYLYLIAASRTANPQVIAHVARMVVRFDTWITTPAGFVQIATGYLLMRLSGLPLTTEWILTSLIIFLCVGSLWLPVLVLQKRLHVMALSAVETGEGLDDEYRSVYNKWFWIGVAGFSGMFVIVMMMVTKMTPAQMVGMLGIQPWV
;
A
#
# COMPACT_ATOMS: atom_id res chain seq x y z
N MET A 1 -11.38 -15.05 24.16
CA MET A 1 -11.05 -15.67 22.84
C MET A 1 -11.33 -14.74 21.67
N LEU A 2 -12.51 -14.12 21.56
CA LEU A 2 -12.86 -13.22 20.44
C LEU A 2 -11.81 -12.14 20.12
N TYR A 3 -11.32 -11.44 21.15
CA TYR A 3 -10.28 -10.42 20.97
C TYR A 3 -9.01 -10.96 20.29
N LEU A 4 -8.51 -12.12 20.74
CA LEU A 4 -7.31 -12.74 20.19
C LEU A 4 -7.54 -13.20 18.75
N SER A 5 -8.70 -13.78 18.44
CA SER A 5 -9.08 -14.18 17.09
C SER A 5 -9.14 -12.99 16.14
N LEU A 6 -9.76 -11.88 16.55
CA LEU A 6 -9.81 -10.66 15.75
C LEU A 6 -8.41 -10.07 15.55
N LYS A 7 -7.56 -10.06 16.59
CA LYS A 7 -6.19 -9.58 16.50
C LYS A 7 -5.36 -10.44 15.53
N TYR A 8 -5.55 -11.76 15.56
CA TYR A 8 -4.94 -12.67 14.61
C TYR A 8 -5.35 -12.35 13.17
N ILE A 9 -6.67 -12.22 12.90
CA ILE A 9 -7.18 -11.88 11.57
C ILE A 9 -6.66 -10.51 11.11
N HIS A 10 -6.62 -9.52 12.00
CA HIS A 10 -6.09 -8.18 11.72
C HIS A 10 -4.62 -8.24 11.29
N VAL A 11 -3.77 -8.99 12.01
CA VAL A 11 -2.36 -9.14 11.64
C VAL A 11 -2.20 -9.86 10.30
N ILE A 12 -2.98 -10.90 10.03
CA ILE A 12 -2.97 -11.59 8.74
C ILE A 12 -3.40 -10.66 7.61
N ALA A 13 -4.48 -9.88 7.80
CA ALA A 13 -4.93 -8.89 6.82
C ALA A 13 -3.83 -7.83 6.56
N ALA A 14 -3.15 -7.37 7.60
CA ALA A 14 -2.01 -6.46 7.48
C ALA A 14 -0.87 -7.07 6.64
N ILE A 15 -0.55 -8.35 6.84
CA ILE A 15 0.51 -9.06 6.08
C ILE A 15 0.13 -9.16 4.59
N PHE A 16 -1.12 -9.49 4.26
CA PHE A 16 -1.56 -9.49 2.87
C PHE A 16 -1.56 -8.08 2.29
N LEU A 17 -2.15 -7.12 2.97
CA LEU A 17 -2.22 -5.75 2.50
C LEU A 17 -0.83 -5.16 2.23
N PHE A 18 0.11 -5.36 3.15
CA PHE A 18 1.45 -4.79 3.07
C PHE A 18 2.43 -5.68 2.31
N GLY A 19 2.59 -6.93 2.72
CA GLY A 19 3.58 -7.85 2.14
C GLY A 19 3.25 -8.23 0.70
N PHE A 20 2.00 -8.60 0.44
CA PHE A 20 1.58 -8.93 -0.93
C PHE A 20 1.59 -7.70 -1.83
N GLY A 21 1.05 -6.57 -1.36
CA GLY A 21 1.07 -5.30 -2.09
C GLY A 21 2.50 -4.82 -2.40
N MET A 22 3.43 -4.93 -1.44
CA MET A 22 4.84 -4.57 -1.68
C MET A 22 5.48 -5.52 -2.70
N GLY A 23 5.19 -6.82 -2.61
CA GLY A 23 5.64 -7.80 -3.61
C GLY A 23 5.18 -7.44 -5.01
N SER A 24 3.89 -7.17 -5.20
CA SER A 24 3.31 -6.80 -6.50
C SER A 24 3.95 -5.53 -7.07
N TYR A 25 4.22 -4.54 -6.22
CA TYR A 25 4.95 -3.33 -6.57
C TYR A 25 6.40 -3.60 -7.02
N LEU A 26 7.15 -4.40 -6.27
CA LEU A 26 8.54 -4.74 -6.61
C LEU A 26 8.64 -5.57 -7.90
N TYR A 27 7.71 -6.49 -8.12
CA TYR A 27 7.69 -7.29 -9.35
C TYR A 27 7.42 -6.43 -10.59
N LEU A 28 6.52 -5.45 -10.51
CA LEU A 28 6.29 -4.55 -11.63
C LEU A 28 7.50 -3.64 -11.89
N ILE A 29 8.21 -3.18 -10.84
CA ILE A 29 9.49 -2.47 -11.02
C ILE A 29 10.50 -3.37 -11.75
N ALA A 30 10.67 -4.61 -11.31
CA ALA A 30 11.61 -5.54 -11.91
C ALA A 30 11.25 -5.83 -13.38
N ALA A 31 9.97 -6.05 -13.68
CA ALA A 31 9.49 -6.24 -15.03
C ALA A 31 9.74 -5.01 -15.91
N SER A 32 9.41 -3.80 -15.44
CA SER A 32 9.64 -2.56 -16.19
C SER A 32 11.12 -2.31 -16.50
N ARG A 33 12.04 -2.75 -15.63
CA ARG A 33 13.49 -2.64 -15.90
C ARG A 33 13.98 -3.52 -17.04
N THR A 34 13.25 -4.57 -17.41
CA THR A 34 13.63 -5.42 -18.55
C THR A 34 13.46 -4.72 -19.89
N ALA A 35 12.69 -3.61 -19.93
CA ALA A 35 12.24 -2.94 -21.15
C ALA A 35 11.58 -3.89 -22.19
N ASN A 36 11.15 -5.08 -21.77
CA ASN A 36 10.49 -6.07 -22.62
C ASN A 36 8.97 -5.97 -22.46
N PRO A 37 8.22 -5.51 -23.49
CA PRO A 37 6.77 -5.36 -23.43
C PRO A 37 6.03 -6.64 -23.04
N GLN A 38 6.50 -7.81 -23.47
CA GLN A 38 5.85 -9.10 -23.18
C GLN A 38 5.92 -9.44 -21.68
N VAL A 39 7.09 -9.26 -21.07
CA VAL A 39 7.30 -9.50 -19.63
C VAL A 39 6.47 -8.52 -18.81
N ILE A 40 6.50 -7.24 -19.18
CA ILE A 40 5.75 -6.19 -18.50
C ILE A 40 4.24 -6.44 -18.59
N ALA A 41 3.72 -6.75 -19.78
CA ALA A 41 2.30 -7.01 -19.97
C ALA A 41 1.84 -8.19 -19.10
N HIS A 42 2.61 -9.28 -19.05
CA HIS A 42 2.26 -10.43 -18.23
C HIS A 42 2.27 -10.11 -16.73
N VAL A 43 3.34 -9.48 -16.24
CA VAL A 43 3.47 -9.14 -14.82
C VAL A 43 2.45 -8.09 -14.40
N ALA A 44 2.25 -7.02 -15.18
CA ALA A 44 1.29 -5.97 -14.87
C ALA A 44 -0.16 -6.52 -14.80
N ARG A 45 -0.52 -7.48 -15.66
CA ARG A 45 -1.82 -8.17 -15.57
C ARG A 45 -2.00 -8.88 -14.24
N MET A 46 -0.98 -9.62 -13.79
CA MET A 46 -1.04 -10.35 -12.53
C MET A 46 -1.11 -9.39 -11.34
N VAL A 47 -0.32 -8.32 -11.37
CA VAL A 47 -0.32 -7.28 -10.34
C VAL A 47 -1.71 -6.64 -10.20
N VAL A 48 -2.32 -6.17 -11.30
CA VAL A 48 -3.68 -5.59 -11.27
C VAL A 48 -4.69 -6.59 -10.70
N ARG A 49 -4.62 -7.85 -11.14
CA ARG A 49 -5.56 -8.89 -10.71
C ARG A 49 -5.42 -9.16 -9.22
N PHE A 50 -4.22 -9.43 -8.74
CA PHE A 50 -4.03 -9.80 -7.34
C PHE A 50 -4.17 -8.62 -6.40
N ASP A 51 -3.78 -7.40 -6.78
CA ASP A 51 -4.06 -6.22 -5.95
C ASP A 51 -5.57 -6.01 -5.80
N THR A 52 -6.34 -6.24 -6.86
CA THR A 52 -7.80 -6.15 -6.80
C THR A 52 -8.42 -7.26 -5.93
N TRP A 53 -7.95 -8.51 -6.05
CA TRP A 53 -8.57 -9.68 -5.42
C TRP A 53 -8.05 -10.01 -4.01
N ILE A 54 -6.85 -9.56 -3.65
CA ILE A 54 -6.21 -9.86 -2.36
C ILE A 54 -6.06 -8.58 -1.54
N THR A 55 -5.46 -7.54 -2.12
CA THR A 55 -5.11 -6.31 -1.40
C THR A 55 -6.37 -5.50 -1.06
N THR A 56 -7.35 -5.38 -1.97
CA THR A 56 -8.62 -4.68 -1.68
C THR A 56 -9.40 -5.32 -0.53
N PRO A 57 -9.69 -6.64 -0.54
CA PRO A 57 -10.43 -7.25 0.56
C PRO A 57 -9.65 -7.21 1.87
N ALA A 58 -8.31 -7.37 1.82
CA ALA A 58 -7.46 -7.22 3.00
C ALA A 58 -7.58 -5.83 3.62
N GLY A 59 -7.65 -4.77 2.80
CA GLY A 59 -7.90 -3.40 3.27
C GLY A 59 -9.23 -3.24 4.00
N PHE A 60 -10.32 -3.80 3.47
CA PHE A 60 -11.62 -3.79 4.14
C PHE A 60 -11.62 -4.57 5.45
N VAL A 61 -11.04 -5.78 5.45
CA VAL A 61 -10.88 -6.59 6.66
C VAL A 61 -10.06 -5.85 7.70
N GLN A 62 -9.01 -5.12 7.29
CA GLN A 62 -8.15 -4.34 8.18
C GLN A 62 -8.93 -3.24 8.92
N ILE A 63 -9.76 -2.46 8.21
CA ILE A 63 -10.62 -1.44 8.84
C ILE A 63 -11.63 -2.09 9.79
N ALA A 64 -12.33 -3.13 9.32
CA ALA A 64 -13.39 -3.77 10.10
C ALA A 64 -12.85 -4.39 11.39
N THR A 65 -11.75 -5.14 11.30
CA THR A 65 -11.11 -5.77 12.46
C THR A 65 -10.46 -4.75 13.38
N GLY A 66 -9.84 -3.69 12.85
CA GLY A 66 -9.28 -2.60 13.65
C GLY A 66 -10.34 -1.89 14.48
N TYR A 67 -11.49 -1.58 13.87
CA TYR A 67 -12.63 -0.98 14.57
C TYR A 67 -13.16 -1.88 15.69
N LEU A 68 -13.35 -3.17 15.41
CA LEU A 68 -13.83 -4.13 16.41
C LEU A 68 -12.82 -4.30 17.57
N LEU A 69 -11.53 -4.36 17.28
CA LEU A 69 -10.48 -4.46 18.32
C LEU A 69 -10.49 -3.24 19.24
N MET A 70 -10.63 -2.04 18.67
CA MET A 70 -10.75 -0.81 19.45
C MET A 70 -11.99 -0.86 20.35
N ARG A 71 -13.17 -1.21 19.81
CA ARG A 71 -14.42 -1.32 20.57
C ARG A 71 -14.30 -2.32 21.72
N LEU A 72 -13.69 -3.49 21.48
CA LEU A 72 -13.49 -4.52 22.50
C LEU A 72 -12.43 -4.14 23.55
N SER A 73 -11.50 -3.26 23.21
CA SER A 73 -10.47 -2.77 24.14
C SER A 73 -10.98 -1.61 25.02
N GLY A 74 -12.20 -1.11 24.79
CA GLY A 74 -12.73 0.07 25.49
C GLY A 74 -11.98 1.37 25.16
N LEU A 75 -11.18 1.39 24.09
CA LEU A 75 -10.41 2.55 23.70
C LEU A 75 -11.27 3.53 22.89
N PRO A 76 -11.23 4.84 23.19
CA PRO A 76 -11.87 5.85 22.34
C PRO A 76 -11.24 5.88 20.94
N LEU A 77 -12.05 6.13 19.90
CA LEU A 77 -11.56 6.45 18.55
C LEU A 77 -10.60 7.65 18.53
N THR A 78 -10.79 8.57 19.48
CA THR A 78 -10.00 9.80 19.64
C THR A 78 -8.64 9.56 20.31
N THR A 79 -8.31 8.33 20.69
CA THR A 79 -6.96 7.98 21.14
C THR A 79 -5.99 8.36 20.03
N GLU A 80 -5.03 9.24 20.32
CA GLU A 80 -4.24 9.92 19.28
C GLU A 80 -3.62 8.95 18.27
N TRP A 81 -2.91 7.92 18.72
CA TRP A 81 -2.26 6.97 17.82
C TRP A 81 -3.29 6.16 16.98
N ILE A 82 -4.49 5.90 17.50
CA ILE A 82 -5.56 5.24 16.75
C ILE A 82 -6.09 6.18 15.67
N LEU A 83 -6.49 7.40 16.05
CA LEU A 83 -7.06 8.37 15.12
C LEU A 83 -6.07 8.74 14.01
N THR A 84 -4.81 9.04 14.38
CA THR A 84 -3.76 9.36 13.42
C THR A 84 -3.49 8.18 12.49
N SER A 85 -3.42 6.96 13.00
CA SER A 85 -3.21 5.78 12.14
C SER A 85 -4.37 5.57 11.15
N LEU A 86 -5.61 5.81 11.58
CA LEU A 86 -6.79 5.70 10.73
C LEU A 86 -6.78 6.77 9.63
N ILE A 87 -6.43 8.01 9.96
CA ILE A 87 -6.29 9.10 8.97
C ILE A 87 -5.22 8.74 7.94
N ILE A 88 -4.02 8.33 8.39
CA ILE A 88 -2.94 7.92 7.48
C ILE A 88 -3.40 6.74 6.61
N PHE A 89 -4.10 5.77 7.19
CA PHE A 89 -4.63 4.61 6.46
C PHE A 89 -5.60 5.04 5.35
N LEU A 90 -6.52 5.95 5.63
CA LEU A 90 -7.45 6.47 4.62
C LEU A 90 -6.72 7.27 3.53
N CYS A 91 -5.73 8.09 3.88
CA CYS A 91 -4.91 8.81 2.90
C CYS A 91 -4.13 7.84 2.01
N VAL A 92 -3.45 6.84 2.58
CA VAL A 92 -2.74 5.80 1.83
C VAL A 92 -3.70 5.00 0.95
N GLY A 93 -4.86 4.62 1.49
CA GLY A 93 -5.92 3.94 0.74
C GLY A 93 -6.45 4.78 -0.43
N SER A 94 -6.57 6.09 -0.28
CA SER A 94 -6.95 6.97 -1.38
C SER A 94 -5.87 7.09 -2.46
N LEU A 95 -4.58 7.03 -2.08
CA LEU A 95 -3.46 7.03 -3.03
C LEU A 95 -3.36 5.71 -3.80
N TRP A 96 -3.81 4.60 -3.20
CA TRP A 96 -3.80 3.28 -3.83
C TRP A 96 -4.76 3.17 -5.02
N LEU A 97 -5.89 3.90 -5.04
CA LEU A 97 -6.82 3.89 -6.18
C LEU A 97 -6.18 4.41 -7.48
N PRO A 98 -5.50 5.58 -7.51
CA PRO A 98 -4.69 6.00 -8.64
C PRO A 98 -3.62 4.98 -9.04
N VAL A 99 -2.99 4.30 -8.08
CA VAL A 99 -1.97 3.26 -8.36
C VAL A 99 -2.56 2.14 -9.20
N LEU A 100 -3.75 1.63 -8.85
CA LEU A 100 -4.43 0.59 -9.64
C LEU A 100 -4.72 1.05 -11.07
N VAL A 101 -5.20 2.28 -11.24
CA VAL A 101 -5.48 2.85 -12.57
C VAL A 101 -4.21 2.93 -13.40
N LEU A 102 -3.11 3.38 -12.80
CA LEU A 102 -1.81 3.47 -13.47
C LEU A 102 -1.25 2.07 -13.80
N GLN A 103 -1.36 1.08 -12.91
CA GLN A 103 -0.98 -0.31 -13.19
C GLN A 103 -1.75 -0.86 -14.40
N LYS A 104 -3.06 -0.62 -14.47
CA LYS A 104 -3.88 -1.03 -15.62
C LYS A 104 -3.45 -0.31 -16.89
N ARG A 105 -3.14 0.99 -16.83
CA ARG A 105 -2.64 1.75 -18.00
C ARG A 105 -1.30 1.20 -18.47
N LEU A 106 -0.35 0.94 -17.57
CA LEU A 106 0.93 0.32 -17.89
C LEU A 106 0.75 -1.06 -18.55
N HIS A 107 -0.21 -1.85 -18.07
CA HIS A 107 -0.56 -3.13 -18.70
C HIS A 107 -1.03 -2.95 -20.15
N VAL A 108 -1.97 -2.04 -20.39
CA VAL A 108 -2.53 -1.79 -21.73
C VAL A 108 -1.45 -1.27 -22.69
N MET A 109 -0.62 -0.33 -22.25
CA MET A 109 0.47 0.21 -23.07
C MET A 109 1.50 -0.88 -23.43
N ALA A 110 1.89 -1.72 -22.47
CA ALA A 110 2.79 -2.83 -22.73
C ALA A 110 2.16 -3.87 -23.67
N LEU A 111 0.87 -4.17 -23.53
CA LEU A 111 0.16 -5.09 -24.42
C LEU A 111 0.10 -4.54 -25.85
N SER A 112 -0.22 -3.25 -26.00
CA SER A 112 -0.24 -2.57 -27.31
C SER A 112 1.12 -2.67 -28.01
N ALA A 113 2.21 -2.41 -27.29
CA ALA A 113 3.57 -2.54 -27.83
C ALA A 113 3.89 -3.99 -28.28
N VAL A 114 3.38 -5.01 -27.58
CA VAL A 114 3.49 -6.40 -28.03
C VAL A 114 2.72 -6.64 -29.33
N GLU A 115 1.50 -6.11 -29.44
CA GLU A 115 0.61 -6.32 -30.59
C GLU A 115 1.08 -5.58 -31.84
N THR A 116 1.63 -4.37 -31.71
CA THR A 116 2.17 -3.59 -32.83
C THR A 116 3.60 -3.97 -33.20
N GLY A 117 4.30 -4.72 -32.34
CA GLY A 117 5.73 -5.02 -32.50
C GLY A 117 6.64 -3.80 -32.29
N GLU A 118 6.09 -2.72 -31.73
CA GLU A 118 6.83 -1.49 -31.42
C GLU A 118 7.43 -1.54 -30.01
N GLY A 119 8.46 -0.73 -29.77
CA GLY A 119 9.03 -0.55 -28.44
C GLY A 119 8.11 0.22 -27.49
N LEU A 120 8.45 0.26 -26.20
CA LEU A 120 7.77 1.14 -25.25
C LEU A 120 8.10 2.60 -25.57
N ASP A 121 7.08 3.44 -25.61
CA ASP A 121 7.21 4.87 -25.88
C ASP A 121 7.61 5.69 -24.63
N ASP A 122 7.91 6.97 -24.83
CA ASP A 122 8.22 7.91 -23.74
C ASP A 122 7.02 8.14 -22.82
N GLU A 123 5.79 7.95 -23.33
CA GLU A 123 4.57 8.04 -22.54
C GLU A 123 4.54 6.96 -21.44
N TYR A 124 4.95 5.73 -21.76
CA TYR A 124 5.04 4.63 -20.79
C TYR A 124 5.92 5.04 -19.61
N ARG A 125 7.08 5.65 -19.90
CA ARG A 125 8.02 6.09 -18.85
C ARG A 125 7.42 7.19 -17.97
N SER A 126 6.66 8.12 -18.55
CA SER A 126 5.96 9.17 -17.79
C SER A 126 4.90 8.58 -16.85
N VAL A 127 4.09 7.62 -17.33
CA VAL A 127 3.09 6.91 -16.53
C VAL A 127 3.75 6.08 -15.43
N TYR A 128 4.82 5.37 -15.77
CA TYR A 128 5.59 4.55 -14.84
C TYR A 128 6.18 5.39 -13.70
N ASN A 129 6.76 6.55 -14.00
CA ASN A 129 7.33 7.43 -12.98
C ASN A 129 6.27 7.92 -11.98
N LYS A 130 5.07 8.28 -12.46
CA LYS A 130 3.95 8.67 -11.58
C LYS A 130 3.52 7.50 -10.69
N TRP A 131 3.37 6.32 -11.29
CA TRP A 131 3.04 5.10 -10.56
C TRP A 131 4.08 4.77 -9.49
N PHE A 132 5.36 4.87 -9.84
CA PHE A 132 6.47 4.61 -8.93
C PHE A 132 6.40 5.54 -7.71
N TRP A 133 6.33 6.86 -7.90
CA TRP A 133 6.33 7.82 -6.80
C TRP A 133 5.08 7.76 -5.93
N ILE A 134 3.90 7.56 -6.50
CA ILE A 134 2.67 7.37 -5.70
C ILE A 134 2.78 6.08 -4.89
N GLY A 135 3.33 5.00 -5.47
CA GLY A 135 3.62 3.77 -4.76
C GLY A 135 4.57 3.98 -3.58
N VAL A 136 5.69 4.68 -3.77
CA VAL A 136 6.63 5.04 -2.70
C VAL A 136 5.93 5.80 -1.57
N ALA A 137 5.12 6.81 -1.91
CA ALA A 137 4.36 7.58 -0.92
C ALA A 137 3.37 6.69 -0.14
N GLY A 138 2.63 5.81 -0.84
CA GLY A 138 1.70 4.87 -0.23
C GLY A 138 2.38 3.89 0.74
N PHE A 139 3.45 3.22 0.31
CA PHE A 139 4.18 2.27 1.16
C PHE A 139 4.87 2.94 2.35
N SER A 140 5.39 4.16 2.17
CA SER A 140 5.96 4.94 3.28
C SER A 140 4.94 5.16 4.38
N GLY A 141 3.68 5.50 4.02
CA GLY A 141 2.59 5.62 4.98
C GLY A 141 2.27 4.29 5.69
N MET A 142 2.33 3.16 4.98
CA MET A 142 2.14 1.84 5.60
C MET A 142 3.21 1.52 6.66
N PHE A 143 4.49 1.83 6.39
CA PHE A 143 5.55 1.68 7.39
C PHE A 143 5.29 2.51 8.65
N VAL A 144 4.86 3.77 8.47
CA VAL A 144 4.49 4.65 9.59
C VAL A 144 3.33 4.05 10.40
N ILE A 145 2.29 3.54 9.74
CA ILE A 145 1.16 2.89 10.44
C ILE A 145 1.64 1.69 11.25
N VAL A 146 2.46 0.81 10.68
CA VAL A 146 2.97 -0.37 11.39
C VAL A 146 3.81 0.05 12.60
N MET A 147 4.69 1.05 12.45
CA MET A 147 5.47 1.63 13.55
C MET A 147 4.57 2.16 14.67
N MET A 148 3.51 2.89 14.34
CA MET A 148 2.53 3.38 15.32
C MET A 148 1.78 2.24 16.02
N MET A 149 1.42 1.18 15.30
CA MET A 149 0.71 0.02 15.89
C MET A 149 1.58 -0.76 16.87
N VAL A 150 2.89 -0.85 16.61
CA VAL A 150 3.85 -1.53 17.49
C VAL A 150 4.16 -0.68 18.73
N THR A 151 4.43 0.60 18.53
CA THR A 151 4.87 1.52 19.61
C THR A 151 3.73 2.10 20.41
N LYS A 152 2.52 2.15 19.84
CA LYS A 152 1.34 2.87 20.35
C LYS A 152 1.60 4.36 20.56
N MET A 153 2.50 4.93 19.77
CA MET A 153 2.90 6.34 19.80
C MET A 153 2.68 6.96 18.43
N THR A 154 2.44 8.27 18.41
CA THR A 154 2.46 9.04 17.16
C THR A 154 3.92 9.30 16.73
N PRO A 155 4.19 9.55 15.44
CA PRO A 155 5.54 9.88 14.99
C PRO A 155 6.13 11.10 15.73
N ALA A 156 5.29 12.09 16.05
CA ALA A 156 5.70 13.26 16.82
C ALA A 156 6.16 12.90 18.24
N GLN A 157 5.44 12.00 18.93
CA GLN A 157 5.83 11.50 20.25
C GLN A 157 7.15 10.74 20.19
N MET A 158 7.37 9.94 19.15
CA MET A 158 8.63 9.20 18.97
C MET A 158 9.83 10.11 18.69
N VAL A 159 9.65 11.15 17.87
CA VAL A 159 10.69 12.17 17.62
C VAL A 159 11.03 12.92 18.92
N GLY A 160 10.03 13.25 19.74
CA GLY A 160 10.23 13.86 21.06
C GLY A 160 11.02 12.96 22.03
N MET A 161 10.83 11.64 22.00
CA MET A 161 11.59 10.69 22.82
C MET A 161 13.05 10.52 22.38
N LEU A 162 13.34 10.69 21.09
CA LEU A 162 14.70 10.60 20.54
C LEU A 162 15.55 11.86 20.79
N GLY A 163 15.02 12.86 21.49
CA GLY A 163 15.74 14.09 21.83
C GLY A 163 16.00 15.03 20.63
N ILE A 164 15.37 14.77 19.47
CA ILE A 164 15.43 15.68 18.32
C ILE A 164 14.37 16.76 18.55
N GLN A 165 14.73 17.78 19.33
CA GLN A 165 13.97 19.03 19.41
C GLN A 165 13.95 19.66 18.00
N PRO A 166 12.78 19.83 17.35
CA PRO A 166 12.69 20.77 16.27
C PRO A 166 12.71 22.16 16.92
N TRP A 167 13.86 22.82 16.82
CA TRP A 167 14.10 24.23 17.18
C TRP A 167 14.28 24.54 18.68
N VAL A 168 15.53 24.38 19.15
CA VAL A 168 16.17 25.31 20.10
C VAL A 168 17.50 25.74 19.50
#